data_AF-A0A537LY01-F1
#
_entry.id   AF-A0A537LY01-F1
#
_cell.length_a   1.000
_cell.length_b   1.000
_cell.length_c   1.000
_cell.angle_alpha   90.00
_cell.angle_beta   90.00
_cell.angle_gamma   90.00
#
_symmetry.space_group_name_H-M   'P 1'
#
loop_
_entity.id
_entity.type
_entity.pdbx_description
1 polymer ?
#
loop_
_entity_poly.entity_id
_entity_poly.type
_entity_poly.pdbx_seq_one_letter_code
_entity_poly.pdbx_strand_id
1 'polypeptide(L)'
;MGIGEFAKQSVSELRRSHWLLFGLLFLLFLGGTNALLALHQPHAGEKVDPVFIAAGIVRVVALVVFSVAALRTSTASPRGRWTPDCAFWLYFGLTLLALIAPAIGGVLALRLPEIVRILVSETLGILLVLPLTVWTVAAAVERPLALAPRFQQMGRWLPPLLVLALLLVLPLAILHAWDSLKMLLIVGHEGFWPLALLDAVVSTALVLVSLALKLTAYRSVA
;
A
#
# COMPACT_ATOMS: atom_id res chain seq x y z
N MET A 1 -24.72 -2.17 5.28
CA MET A 1 -24.16 -1.59 4.05
C MET A 1 -23.86 -2.72 3.08
N GLY A 2 -24.41 -2.69 1.87
CA GLY A 2 -24.13 -3.71 0.85
C GLY A 2 -22.79 -3.50 0.13
N ILE A 3 -22.27 -4.51 -0.56
CA ILE A 3 -20.99 -4.41 -1.33
C ILE A 3 -21.04 -3.27 -2.36
N GLY A 4 -22.16 -3.13 -3.09
CA GLY A 4 -22.31 -2.06 -4.09
C GLY A 4 -22.29 -0.65 -3.48
N GLU A 5 -22.86 -0.49 -2.30
CA GLU A 5 -22.82 0.78 -1.56
C GLU A 5 -21.41 1.09 -1.06
N PHE A 6 -20.70 0.08 -0.54
CA PHE A 6 -19.29 0.18 -0.15
C PHE A 6 -18.40 0.60 -1.33
N ALA A 7 -18.57 -0.04 -2.49
CA ALA A 7 -17.83 0.28 -3.69
C ALA A 7 -18.09 1.72 -4.16
N LYS A 8 -19.36 2.13 -4.19
CA LYS A 8 -19.75 3.50 -4.58
C LYS A 8 -19.11 4.55 -3.65
N GLN A 9 -19.11 4.30 -2.34
CA GLN A 9 -18.45 5.18 -1.38
C GLN A 9 -16.92 5.20 -1.53
N SER A 10 -16.30 4.05 -1.79
CA SER A 10 -14.84 3.97 -1.99
C SER A 10 -14.41 4.75 -3.25
N VAL A 11 -15.17 4.62 -4.34
CA VAL A 11 -14.94 5.36 -5.57
C VAL A 11 -15.21 6.85 -5.39
N SER A 12 -16.23 7.24 -4.62
CA SER A 12 -16.51 8.66 -4.36
C SER A 12 -15.42 9.33 -3.52
N GLU A 13 -14.71 8.58 -2.65
CA GLU A 13 -13.51 9.11 -1.98
C GLU A 13 -12.45 9.51 -3.01
N LEU A 14 -12.12 8.64 -3.96
CA LEU A 14 -11.10 8.91 -4.99
C LEU A 14 -11.42 10.13 -5.89
N ARG A 15 -12.69 10.53 -5.98
CA ARG A 15 -13.12 11.68 -6.78
C ARG A 15 -12.87 13.03 -6.11
N ARG A 16 -12.49 13.08 -4.83
CA ARG A 16 -12.24 14.36 -4.15
C ARG A 16 -10.92 14.97 -4.64
N SER A 17 -10.91 16.30 -4.80
CA SER A 17 -9.80 17.05 -5.41
C SER A 17 -8.45 16.85 -4.71
N HIS A 18 -8.43 16.64 -3.40
CA HIS A 18 -7.18 16.40 -2.66
C HIS A 18 -6.53 15.05 -3.01
N TRP A 19 -7.29 14.03 -3.40
CA TRP A 19 -6.72 12.75 -3.85
C TRP A 19 -5.99 12.86 -5.17
N LEU A 20 -6.38 13.79 -6.04
CA LEU A 20 -5.63 14.09 -7.25
C LEU A 20 -4.26 14.69 -6.91
N LEU A 21 -4.20 15.62 -5.95
CA LEU A 21 -2.93 16.15 -5.45
C LEU A 21 -2.07 15.05 -4.83
N PHE A 22 -2.63 14.21 -3.95
CA PHE A 22 -1.90 13.09 -3.37
C PHE A 22 -1.43 12.11 -4.44
N GLY A 23 -2.26 11.80 -5.43
CA GLY A 23 -1.90 10.93 -6.54
C GLY A 23 -0.75 11.48 -7.37
N LEU A 24 -0.77 12.78 -7.70
CA LEU A 24 0.33 13.43 -8.41
C LEU A 24 1.62 13.44 -7.59
N LEU A 25 1.54 13.75 -6.30
CA LEU A 25 2.71 13.72 -5.40
C LEU A 25 3.27 12.30 -5.25
N PHE A 26 2.41 11.30 -5.10
CA PHE A 26 2.81 9.89 -5.08
C PHE A 26 3.47 9.46 -6.38
N LEU A 27 2.89 9.84 -7.52
CA LEU A 27 3.43 9.49 -8.82
C LEU A 27 4.83 10.09 -9.03
N LEU A 28 5.00 11.37 -8.72
CA LEU A 28 6.30 12.05 -8.80
C LEU A 28 7.32 11.39 -7.86
N PHE A 29 6.91 11.09 -6.64
CA PHE A 29 7.78 10.49 -5.64
C PHE A 29 8.17 9.04 -5.99
N LEU A 30 7.19 8.20 -6.37
CA LEU A 30 7.42 6.81 -6.75
C LEU A 30 8.21 6.73 -8.06
N GLY A 31 7.92 7.58 -9.04
CA GLY A 31 8.70 7.69 -10.27
C GLY A 31 10.16 8.09 -10.01
N GLY A 32 10.38 9.11 -9.17
CA GLY A 32 11.72 9.54 -8.79
C GLY A 32 12.50 8.47 -8.01
N THR A 33 11.86 7.79 -7.05
CA THR A 33 12.52 6.71 -6.30
C THR A 33 12.74 5.45 -7.15
N ASN A 34 11.83 5.13 -8.09
CA ASN A 34 12.05 4.05 -9.07
C ASN A 34 13.29 4.32 -9.93
N ALA A 35 13.44 5.56 -10.40
CA ALA A 35 14.61 5.95 -11.20
C ALA A 35 15.92 5.79 -10.40
N LEU A 36 15.95 6.27 -9.15
CA LEU A 36 17.14 6.11 -8.28
C LEU A 36 17.45 4.64 -7.98
N LEU A 37 16.44 3.83 -7.65
CA LEU A 37 16.64 2.41 -7.36
C LEU A 37 17.16 1.64 -8.56
N ALA A 38 16.72 1.99 -9.77
CA ALA A 38 17.22 1.36 -10.98
C ALA A 38 18.63 1.82 -11.37
N LEU A 39 18.92 3.13 -11.22
CA LEU A 39 20.25 3.67 -11.52
C LEU A 39 21.34 3.13 -10.59
N HIS A 40 20.96 2.78 -9.36
CA HIS A 40 21.87 2.26 -8.33
C HIS A 40 21.63 0.78 -8.02
N GLN A 41 21.00 0.05 -8.94
CA GLN A 41 20.66 -1.35 -8.71
C GLN A 41 21.94 -2.19 -8.51
N PRO A 42 22.02 -3.02 -7.45
CA PRO A 42 23.20 -3.83 -7.21
C PRO A 42 23.32 -4.97 -8.23
N HIS A 43 24.50 -5.14 -8.81
CA HIS A 43 24.82 -6.31 -9.64
C HIS A 43 25.39 -7.46 -8.79
N ALA A 44 25.28 -8.68 -9.31
CA ALA A 44 25.75 -9.87 -8.62
C ALA A 44 27.26 -9.77 -8.33
N GLY A 45 27.63 -9.88 -7.06
CA GLY A 45 29.03 -9.79 -6.60
C GLY A 45 29.52 -8.37 -6.29
N GLU A 46 28.72 -7.33 -6.59
CA GLU A 46 29.04 -5.95 -6.23
C GLU A 46 28.55 -5.60 -4.82
N LYS A 47 29.21 -4.62 -4.19
CA LYS A 47 28.72 -4.05 -2.94
C LYS A 47 27.48 -3.22 -3.24
N VAL A 48 26.45 -3.36 -2.41
CA VAL A 48 25.21 -2.58 -2.53
C VAL A 48 25.52 -1.10 -2.34
N ASP A 49 25.12 -0.26 -3.29
CA ASP A 49 25.27 1.19 -3.21
C ASP A 49 24.46 1.75 -2.02
N PRO A 50 25.06 2.53 -1.11
CA PRO A 50 24.33 3.21 -0.04
C PRO A 50 23.14 4.05 -0.53
N VAL A 51 23.22 4.60 -1.74
CA VAL A 51 22.12 5.36 -2.37
C VAL A 51 20.92 4.47 -2.65
N PHE A 52 21.13 3.22 -3.07
CA PHE A 52 20.05 2.24 -3.26
C PHE A 52 19.32 1.95 -1.95
N ILE A 53 20.08 1.72 -0.87
CA ILE A 53 19.53 1.46 0.46
C ILE A 53 18.77 2.69 0.98
N ALA A 54 19.36 3.87 0.86
CA ALA A 54 18.75 5.13 1.27
C ALA A 54 17.46 5.41 0.49
N ALA A 55 17.45 5.22 -0.83
CA ALA A 55 16.26 5.37 -1.68
C ALA A 55 15.14 4.41 -1.26
N GLY A 56 15.47 3.15 -0.94
CA GLY A 56 14.52 2.17 -0.42
C GLY A 56 13.89 2.60 0.91
N ILE A 57 14.71 3.06 1.87
CA ILE A 57 14.22 3.54 3.18
C ILE A 57 13.34 4.78 3.01
N VAL A 58 13.82 5.77 2.25
CA VAL A 58 13.09 7.00 1.98
C VAL A 58 11.74 6.68 1.34
N ARG A 59 11.69 5.72 0.40
CA ARG A 59 10.45 5.25 -0.22
C ARG A 59 9.45 4.74 0.83
N VAL A 60 9.87 3.84 1.70
CA VAL A 60 9.00 3.26 2.74
C VAL A 60 8.51 4.33 3.71
N VAL A 61 9.39 5.21 4.19
CA VAL A 61 9.02 6.28 5.13
C VAL A 61 8.04 7.26 4.48
N ALA A 62 8.31 7.69 3.25
CA ALA A 62 7.43 8.61 2.54
C ALA A 62 6.06 7.98 2.25
N LEU A 63 6.00 6.70 1.86
CA LEU A 63 4.74 5.97 1.69
C LEU A 63 3.87 6.03 2.94
N VAL A 64 4.48 5.84 4.12
CA VAL A 64 3.78 5.94 5.40
C VAL A 64 3.34 7.39 5.66
N VAL A 65 4.23 8.37 5.51
CA VAL A 65 3.93 9.78 5.79
C VAL A 65 2.81 10.30 4.88
N PHE A 66 2.89 10.05 3.57
CA PHE A 66 1.86 10.45 2.62
C PHE A 66 0.53 9.74 2.88
N SER A 67 0.55 8.44 3.22
CA SER A 67 -0.67 7.71 3.58
C SER A 67 -1.33 8.33 4.81
N VAL A 68 -0.57 8.62 5.87
CA VAL A 68 -1.08 9.27 7.09
C VAL A 68 -1.62 10.66 6.78
N ALA A 69 -0.91 11.47 5.99
CA ALA A 69 -1.36 12.79 5.58
C ALA A 69 -2.68 12.73 4.81
N ALA A 70 -2.77 11.86 3.78
CA ALA A 70 -3.97 11.67 2.97
C ALA A 70 -5.17 11.25 3.82
N LEU A 71 -4.98 10.33 4.76
CA LEU A 71 -6.04 9.86 5.66
C LEU A 71 -6.52 10.95 6.61
N ARG A 72 -5.61 11.76 7.19
CA ARG A 72 -5.98 12.85 8.10
C ARG A 72 -6.70 13.98 7.38
N THR A 73 -6.23 14.39 6.19
CA THR A 73 -6.92 15.38 5.36
C THR A 73 -8.31 14.88 4.96
N SER A 74 -8.44 13.59 4.63
CA SER A 74 -9.73 13.02 4.21
C SER A 74 -10.75 12.91 5.34
N THR A 75 -10.32 12.84 6.60
CA THR A 75 -11.21 12.62 7.76
C THR A 75 -11.47 13.87 8.57
N ALA A 76 -10.84 15.01 8.24
CA ALA A 76 -10.98 16.28 8.95
C ALA A 76 -10.78 16.16 10.49
N SER A 77 -9.95 15.21 10.93
CA SER A 77 -9.77 14.90 12.35
C SER A 77 -9.18 16.10 13.12
N PRO A 78 -9.85 16.61 14.18
CA PRO A 78 -9.45 17.80 14.93
C PRO A 78 -8.24 17.59 15.86
N ARG A 79 -7.47 16.52 15.68
CA ARG A 79 -6.26 16.27 16.47
C ARG A 79 -5.27 17.44 16.35
N GLY A 80 -4.63 17.79 17.48
CA GLY A 80 -3.50 18.73 17.52
C GLY A 80 -2.27 18.26 16.72
N ARG A 81 -1.15 18.98 16.87
CA ARG A 81 0.13 18.68 16.19
C ARG A 81 0.44 17.19 16.27
N TRP A 82 0.76 16.59 15.12
CA TRP A 82 1.04 15.16 15.02
C TRP A 82 2.29 14.81 15.83
N THR A 83 2.19 13.82 16.72
CA THR A 83 3.33 13.22 17.42
C THR A 83 3.21 11.70 17.34
N PRO A 84 4.25 10.98 16.90
CA PRO A 84 4.24 9.52 16.87
C PRO A 84 4.24 8.99 18.31
N ASP A 85 3.18 8.29 18.72
CA ASP A 85 3.06 7.61 20.01
C ASP A 85 3.40 6.10 19.88
N CYS A 86 3.43 5.37 21.00
CA CYS A 86 3.73 3.92 20.96
C CYS A 86 2.75 3.13 20.08
N ALA A 87 1.50 3.59 19.94
CA ALA A 87 0.52 2.97 19.06
C ALA A 87 0.84 3.22 17.58
N PHE A 88 1.35 4.40 17.23
CA PHE A 88 1.92 4.68 15.90
C PHE A 88 3.12 3.79 15.58
N TRP A 89 4.02 3.55 16.53
CA TRP A 89 5.19 2.69 16.28
C TRP A 89 4.81 1.21 16.14
N LEU A 90 3.85 0.74 16.94
CA LEU A 90 3.27 -0.60 16.76
C LEU A 90 2.57 -0.71 15.39
N TYR A 91 1.85 0.34 14.98
CA TYR A 91 1.26 0.49 13.64
C TYR A 91 2.31 0.42 12.54
N PHE A 92 3.42 1.13 12.71
CA PHE A 92 4.49 1.21 11.72
C PHE A 92 5.11 -0.17 11.56
N GLY A 93 5.38 -0.85 12.67
CA GLY A 93 5.86 -2.23 12.70
C GLY A 93 4.90 -3.21 12.04
N LEU A 94 3.59 -3.14 12.31
CA LEU A 94 2.59 -4.01 11.67
C LEU A 94 2.45 -3.74 10.16
N THR A 95 2.54 -2.48 9.75
CA THR A 95 2.55 -2.09 8.33
C THR A 95 3.83 -2.56 7.63
N LEU A 96 4.97 -2.55 8.33
CA LEU A 96 6.23 -3.10 7.83
C LEU A 96 6.16 -4.62 7.69
N LEU A 97 5.65 -5.32 8.72
CA LEU A 97 5.39 -6.76 8.68
C LEU A 97 4.45 -7.13 7.52
N ALA A 98 3.44 -6.31 7.28
CA ALA A 98 2.54 -6.44 6.17
C ALA A 98 3.22 -6.28 4.79
N LEU A 99 4.21 -5.39 4.68
CA LEU A 99 5.05 -5.25 3.48
C LEU A 99 6.02 -6.44 3.30
N ILE A 100 6.37 -7.13 4.38
CA ILE A 100 7.28 -8.29 4.39
C ILE A 100 6.51 -9.61 4.19
N ALA A 101 5.21 -9.66 4.48
CA ALA A 101 4.38 -10.86 4.34
C ALA A 101 4.37 -11.46 2.92
N PRO A 102 4.34 -10.67 1.82
CA PRO A 102 4.51 -11.20 0.47
C PRO A 102 5.88 -11.87 0.26
N ALA A 103 6.95 -11.34 0.87
CA ALA A 103 8.27 -11.98 0.80
C ALA A 103 8.26 -13.36 1.51
N ILE A 104 7.59 -13.46 2.67
CA ILE A 104 7.39 -14.73 3.39
C ILE A 104 6.55 -15.70 2.55
N GLY A 105 5.45 -15.23 1.95
CA GLY A 105 4.62 -16.02 1.05
C GLY A 105 5.40 -16.53 -0.17
N GLY A 106 6.29 -15.70 -0.72
CA GLY A 106 7.19 -16.07 -1.82
C GLY A 106 8.18 -17.17 -1.42
N VAL A 107 8.71 -17.14 -0.19
CA VAL A 107 9.58 -18.19 0.38
C VAL A 107 8.81 -19.50 0.59
N LEU A 108 7.58 -19.44 1.11
CA LEU A 108 6.75 -20.63 1.34
C LEU A 108 6.32 -21.31 0.02
N ALA A 109 6.20 -20.53 -1.05
CA ALA A 109 5.76 -21.00 -2.37
C ALA A 109 6.94 -21.22 -3.36
N LEU A 110 8.18 -21.37 -2.88
CA LEU A 110 9.38 -21.55 -3.72
C LEU A 110 9.31 -22.75 -4.68
N ARG A 111 8.52 -23.77 -4.37
CA ARG A 111 8.38 -24.99 -5.20
C ARG A 111 7.26 -24.90 -6.25
N LEU A 112 6.52 -23.80 -6.28
CA LEU A 112 5.41 -23.60 -7.21
C LEU A 112 5.89 -22.89 -8.49
N PRO A 113 5.16 -23.04 -9.61
CA PRO A 113 5.37 -22.20 -10.78
C PRO A 113 5.33 -20.72 -10.41
N GLU A 114 6.18 -19.89 -11.03
CA GLU A 114 6.42 -18.51 -10.63
C GLU A 114 5.16 -17.65 -10.57
N ILE A 115 4.25 -17.79 -11.54
CA ILE A 115 2.94 -17.11 -11.56
C ILE A 115 2.08 -17.53 -10.36
N VAL A 116 2.08 -18.82 -10.01
CA VAL A 116 1.32 -19.35 -8.88
C VAL A 116 1.93 -18.87 -7.56
N ARG A 117 3.26 -18.80 -7.47
CA ARG A 117 3.97 -18.25 -6.31
C ARG A 117 3.62 -16.78 -6.07
N ILE A 118 3.64 -15.95 -7.13
CA ILE A 118 3.26 -14.53 -7.06
C ILE A 118 1.80 -14.41 -6.60
N LEU A 119 0.90 -15.18 -7.24
CA LEU A 119 -0.53 -15.15 -6.90
C LEU A 119 -0.79 -15.53 -5.43
N VAL A 120 -0.15 -16.60 -4.94
CA VAL A 120 -0.30 -17.07 -3.56
C VAL A 120 0.27 -16.05 -2.58
N SER A 121 1.46 -15.51 -2.87
CA SER A 121 2.12 -14.50 -2.04
C SER A 121 1.27 -13.23 -1.89
N GLU A 122 0.79 -12.65 -2.99
CA GLU A 122 -0.01 -11.42 -2.99
C GLU A 122 -1.39 -11.65 -2.35
N THR A 123 -2.01 -12.80 -2.61
CA THR A 123 -3.31 -13.15 -2.01
C THR A 123 -3.19 -13.32 -0.50
N LEU A 124 -2.16 -14.03 -0.02
CA LEU A 124 -1.92 -14.20 1.42
C LEU A 124 -1.59 -12.86 2.09
N GLY A 125 -0.78 -12.03 1.42
CA GLY A 125 -0.52 -10.66 1.85
C GLY A 125 -1.82 -9.91 2.06
N ILE A 126 -2.69 -9.84 1.05
CA ILE A 126 -4.00 -9.16 1.16
C ILE A 126 -4.86 -9.75 2.29
N LEU A 127 -5.01 -11.07 2.37
CA LEU A 127 -5.90 -11.69 3.37
C LEU A 127 -5.43 -11.45 4.81
N LEU A 128 -4.13 -11.45 5.06
CA LEU A 128 -3.56 -11.25 6.39
C LEU A 128 -3.49 -9.76 6.76
N VAL A 129 -3.12 -8.92 5.79
CA VAL A 129 -2.77 -7.53 6.02
C VAL A 129 -3.99 -6.62 6.00
N LEU A 130 -4.86 -6.76 5.00
CA LEU A 130 -5.91 -5.78 4.77
C LEU A 130 -6.86 -5.61 5.98
N PRO A 131 -7.28 -6.70 6.67
CA PRO A 131 -8.09 -6.59 7.89
C PRO A 131 -7.41 -5.81 9.00
N LEU A 132 -6.10 -6.01 9.17
CA LEU A 132 -5.28 -5.32 10.17
C LEU A 132 -5.04 -3.86 9.76
N THR A 133 -5.02 -3.54 8.47
CA THR A 133 -4.78 -2.15 8.02
C THR A 133 -5.94 -1.18 8.26
N VAL A 134 -7.16 -1.63 8.55
CA VAL A 134 -8.22 -0.68 8.94
C VAL A 134 -7.97 -0.13 10.35
N TRP A 135 -7.43 -0.96 11.26
CA TRP A 135 -6.87 -0.48 12.52
C TRP A 135 -5.77 0.55 12.30
N THR A 136 -5.00 0.35 11.24
CA THR A 136 -3.93 1.27 10.89
C THR A 136 -4.51 2.64 10.52
N VAL A 137 -5.49 2.70 9.61
CA VAL A 137 -6.17 3.96 9.26
C VAL A 137 -6.79 4.64 10.48
N ALA A 138 -7.41 3.85 11.35
CA ALA A 138 -8.01 4.35 12.58
C ALA A 138 -6.97 4.97 13.53
N ALA A 139 -5.79 4.38 13.72
CA ALA A 139 -4.72 4.95 14.54
C ALA A 139 -4.11 6.23 13.92
N ALA A 140 -3.98 6.26 12.59
CA ALA A 140 -3.53 7.45 11.86
C ALA A 140 -4.49 8.63 12.03
N VAL A 141 -5.79 8.35 12.11
CA VAL A 141 -6.86 9.35 12.18
C VAL A 141 -7.30 9.69 13.62
N GLU A 142 -7.27 8.73 14.55
CA GLU A 142 -7.86 8.76 15.90
C GLU A 142 -7.02 8.05 16.99
N ARG A 143 -7.39 8.25 18.28
CA ARG A 143 -6.69 7.66 19.44
C ARG A 143 -7.10 6.20 19.69
N PRO A 144 -6.17 5.29 20.04
CA PRO A 144 -6.47 3.86 20.28
C PRO A 144 -7.64 3.58 21.24
N LEU A 145 -7.74 4.35 22.33
CA LEU A 145 -8.79 4.20 23.33
C LEU A 145 -10.19 4.60 22.84
N ALA A 146 -10.28 5.52 21.87
CA ALA A 146 -11.56 5.91 21.27
C ALA A 146 -12.13 4.84 20.32
N LEU A 147 -11.32 3.82 19.98
CA LEU A 147 -11.64 2.86 18.94
C LEU A 147 -12.22 1.53 19.48
N ALA A 148 -12.05 1.23 20.76
CA ALA A 148 -12.50 -0.04 21.36
C ALA A 148 -13.96 -0.42 21.04
N PRO A 149 -14.97 0.49 21.17
CA PRO A 149 -16.35 0.17 20.81
C PRO A 149 -16.59 0.07 19.29
N ARG A 150 -15.76 0.73 18.46
CA ARG A 150 -15.89 0.71 17.00
C ARG A 150 -15.40 -0.60 16.39
N PHE A 151 -14.37 -1.21 16.98
CA PHE A 151 -13.87 -2.51 16.54
C PHE A 151 -14.78 -3.68 16.86
N GLN A 152 -15.69 -3.54 17.82
CA GLN A 152 -16.73 -4.55 18.07
C GLN A 152 -17.65 -4.74 16.85
N GLN A 153 -17.68 -3.77 15.92
CA GLN A 153 -18.49 -3.84 14.69
C GLN A 153 -17.69 -4.31 13.45
N MET A 154 -16.45 -4.80 13.63
CA MET A 154 -15.55 -5.21 12.54
C MET A 154 -16.19 -6.15 11.52
N GLY A 155 -17.03 -7.09 12.00
CA GLY A 155 -17.63 -8.12 11.15
C GLY A 155 -18.53 -7.58 10.03
N ARG A 156 -19.04 -6.34 10.15
CA ARG A 156 -20.01 -5.78 9.20
C ARG A 156 -19.39 -5.31 7.88
N TRP A 157 -18.14 -4.84 7.91
CA TRP A 157 -17.45 -4.29 6.74
C TRP A 157 -16.30 -5.17 6.25
N LEU A 158 -15.90 -6.17 7.04
CA LEU A 158 -14.83 -7.08 6.66
C LEU A 158 -15.14 -7.86 5.36
N PRO A 159 -16.34 -8.43 5.15
CA PRO A 159 -16.66 -9.10 3.90
C PRO A 159 -16.55 -8.21 2.64
N PRO A 160 -17.21 -7.03 2.55
CA PRO A 160 -17.08 -6.18 1.37
C PRO A 160 -15.66 -5.66 1.16
N LEU A 161 -14.91 -5.38 2.24
CA LEU A 161 -13.51 -4.96 2.15
C LEU A 161 -12.63 -6.04 1.53
N LEU A 162 -12.75 -7.29 1.99
CA LEU A 162 -11.99 -8.42 1.47
C LEU A 162 -12.34 -8.69 0.00
N VAL A 163 -13.63 -8.72 -0.34
CA VAL A 163 -14.07 -8.93 -1.73
C VAL A 163 -13.52 -7.86 -2.65
N LEU A 164 -13.66 -6.58 -2.30
CA LEU A 164 -13.18 -5.50 -3.16
C LEU A 164 -11.66 -5.41 -3.22
N ALA A 165 -10.95 -5.78 -2.16
CA ALA A 165 -9.50 -5.88 -2.20
C ALA A 165 -9.03 -7.00 -3.13
N LEU A 166 -9.68 -8.16 -3.10
CA LEU A 166 -9.38 -9.25 -4.03
C LEU A 166 -9.74 -8.89 -5.48
N LEU A 167 -10.76 -8.07 -5.71
CA LEU A 167 -11.17 -7.66 -7.06
C LEU A 167 -10.37 -6.47 -7.63
N LEU A 168 -9.86 -5.59 -6.77
CA LEU A 168 -9.22 -4.33 -7.20
C LEU A 168 -7.75 -4.26 -6.83
N VAL A 169 -7.39 -4.62 -5.61
CA VAL A 169 -6.01 -4.50 -5.09
C VAL A 169 -5.16 -5.67 -5.59
N LEU A 170 -5.69 -6.90 -5.56
CA LEU A 170 -4.94 -8.08 -5.99
C LEU A 170 -4.52 -8.02 -7.48
N PRO A 171 -5.39 -7.68 -8.45
CA PRO A 171 -4.96 -7.57 -9.84
C PRO A 171 -3.91 -6.48 -10.06
N LEU A 172 -4.03 -5.34 -9.37
CA LEU A 172 -3.04 -4.26 -9.42
C LEU A 172 -1.70 -4.69 -8.80
N ALA A 173 -1.74 -5.45 -7.69
CA ALA A 173 -0.54 -6.00 -7.06
C ALA A 173 0.16 -7.04 -7.95
N ILE A 174 -0.61 -7.90 -8.63
CA ILE A 174 -0.07 -8.86 -9.60
C ILE A 174 0.58 -8.14 -10.78
N LEU A 175 -0.07 -7.11 -11.34
CA LEU A 175 0.49 -6.29 -12.41
C LEU A 175 1.79 -5.61 -11.97
N HIS A 176 1.80 -5.02 -10.77
CA HIS A 176 2.98 -4.40 -10.17
C HIS A 176 4.14 -5.40 -9.99
N ALA A 177 3.86 -6.59 -9.44
CA ALA A 177 4.85 -7.63 -9.24
C ALA A 177 5.41 -8.16 -10.57
N TRP A 178 4.56 -8.29 -11.59
CA TRP A 178 4.95 -8.73 -12.93
C TRP A 178 5.84 -7.71 -13.65
N ASP A 179 5.51 -6.42 -13.57
CA ASP A 179 6.31 -5.35 -14.18
C ASP A 179 7.65 -5.18 -13.46
N SER A 180 7.66 -5.30 -12.13
CA SER A 180 8.89 -5.33 -11.33
C SER A 180 9.80 -6.51 -11.73
N LEU A 181 9.21 -7.70 -11.93
CA LEU A 181 9.92 -8.88 -12.40
C LEU A 181 10.48 -8.68 -13.81
N LYS A 182 9.71 -8.07 -14.73
CA LYS A 182 10.19 -7.75 -16.08
C LYS A 182 11.30 -6.71 -16.10
N MET A 183 11.23 -5.69 -15.25
CA MET A 183 12.32 -4.74 -15.07
C MET A 183 13.60 -5.45 -14.59
N LEU A 184 13.48 -6.41 -13.68
CA LEU A 184 14.59 -7.23 -13.19
C LEU A 184 15.15 -8.21 -14.23
N LEU A 185 14.30 -8.76 -15.11
CA LEU A 185 14.66 -9.86 -16.02
C LEU A 185 15.00 -9.45 -17.45
N ILE A 186 14.46 -8.34 -17.98
CA ILE A 186 14.39 -8.14 -19.45
C ILE A 186 15.19 -6.94 -19.97
N VAL A 187 15.56 -5.94 -19.16
CA VAL A 187 16.00 -4.66 -19.75
C VAL A 187 17.45 -4.29 -19.44
N GLY A 188 18.30 -4.53 -20.44
CA GLY A 188 19.33 -3.57 -20.81
C GLY A 188 18.67 -2.30 -21.36
N HIS A 189 19.06 -1.14 -20.79
CA HIS A 189 18.73 0.27 -21.05
C HIS A 189 17.53 0.73 -21.93
N GLU A 190 17.10 0.06 -23.00
CA GLU A 190 16.17 0.62 -24.00
C GLU A 190 14.68 0.54 -23.62
N GLY A 191 14.27 -0.41 -22.77
CA GLY A 191 12.87 -0.61 -22.33
C GLY A 191 12.53 -0.08 -20.93
N PHE A 192 13.49 0.56 -20.26
CA PHE A 192 13.45 0.76 -18.81
C PHE A 192 12.46 1.87 -18.43
N TRP A 193 12.56 3.02 -19.09
CA TRP A 193 11.78 4.21 -18.76
C TRP A 193 10.26 4.02 -18.93
N PRO A 194 9.76 3.39 -20.01
CA PRO A 194 8.33 3.12 -20.14
C PRO A 194 7.80 2.19 -19.04
N LEU A 195 8.56 1.15 -18.67
CA LEU A 195 8.18 0.21 -17.61
C LEU A 195 8.24 0.84 -16.22
N ALA A 196 9.26 1.66 -15.92
CA ALA A 196 9.39 2.35 -14.64
C ALA A 196 8.28 3.39 -14.41
N LEU A 197 7.84 4.07 -15.48
CA LEU A 197 6.70 4.99 -15.44
C LEU A 197 5.38 4.24 -15.25
N LEU A 198 5.17 3.14 -15.98
CA LEU A 198 3.99 2.31 -15.81
C LEU A 198 3.90 1.76 -14.39
N ASP A 199 5.01 1.25 -13.86
CA ASP A 199 5.11 0.77 -12.49
C ASP A 199 4.76 1.84 -11.46
N ALA A 200 5.25 3.08 -11.64
CA ALA A 200 4.91 4.20 -10.76
C ALA A 200 3.41 4.53 -10.80
N VAL A 201 2.78 4.46 -11.98
CA VAL A 201 1.33 4.66 -12.14
C VAL A 201 0.53 3.56 -11.46
N VAL A 202 0.89 2.29 -11.70
CA VAL A 202 0.23 1.12 -11.09
C VAL A 202 0.39 1.14 -9.57
N SER A 203 1.60 1.44 -9.08
CA SER A 203 1.90 1.58 -7.64
C SER A 203 1.06 2.69 -7.01
N THR A 204 0.95 3.84 -7.69
CA THR A 204 0.13 4.96 -7.21
C THR A 204 -1.34 4.56 -7.13
N ALA A 205 -1.87 3.93 -8.19
CA ALA A 205 -3.25 3.46 -8.21
C ALA A 205 -3.53 2.44 -7.10
N LEU A 206 -2.61 1.48 -6.90
CA LEU A 206 -2.68 0.48 -5.84
C LEU A 206 -2.79 1.14 -4.45
N VAL A 207 -1.94 2.13 -4.17
CA VAL A 207 -1.95 2.87 -2.90
C VAL A 207 -3.25 3.65 -2.72
N LEU A 208 -3.69 4.40 -3.73
CA LEU A 208 -4.90 5.22 -3.66
C LEU A 208 -6.16 4.37 -3.45
N VAL A 209 -6.35 3.32 -4.26
CA VAL A 209 -7.48 2.39 -4.14
C VAL A 209 -7.47 1.71 -2.77
N SER A 210 -6.30 1.26 -2.30
CA SER A 210 -6.16 0.65 -0.99
C SER A 210 -6.54 1.61 0.14
N LEU A 211 -6.11 2.87 0.07
CA LEU A 211 -6.45 3.86 1.09
C LEU A 211 -7.94 4.22 1.07
N ALA A 212 -8.55 4.33 -0.11
CA ALA A 212 -9.98 4.60 -0.25
C ALA A 212 -10.84 3.48 0.37
N LEU A 213 -10.54 2.21 0.05
CA LEU A 213 -11.22 1.04 0.64
C LEU A 213 -11.11 1.04 2.17
N LYS A 214 -9.90 1.28 2.70
CA LYS A 214 -9.66 1.30 4.15
C LYS A 214 -10.36 2.48 4.82
N LEU A 215 -10.41 3.64 4.18
CA LEU A 215 -11.09 4.83 4.67
C LEU A 215 -12.62 4.63 4.72
N THR A 216 -13.21 4.01 3.69
CA THR A 216 -14.63 3.65 3.68
C THR A 216 -14.95 2.63 4.77
N ALA A 217 -14.12 1.60 4.95
CA ALA A 217 -14.26 0.66 6.06
C ALA A 217 -14.22 1.39 7.41
N TYR A 218 -13.23 2.27 7.61
CA TYR A 218 -13.10 3.07 8.82
C TYR A 218 -14.34 3.94 9.09
N ARG A 219 -14.82 4.70 8.11
CA ARG A 219 -16.00 5.56 8.29
C ARG A 219 -17.31 4.81 8.49
N SER A 220 -17.41 3.58 7.96
CA SER A 220 -18.61 2.76 8.18
C SER A 220 -18.81 2.34 9.64
N VAL A 221 -17.81 2.57 10.51
CA VAL A 221 -17.86 2.32 11.96
C VAL A 221 -17.57 3.56 12.82
N ALA A 222 -17.32 4.72 12.19
CA ALA A 222 -17.04 5.98 12.89
C ALA A 222 -18.33 6.73 13.22
#